data_AF-A0A9E2PZ82-F1
#
_entry.id   AF-A0A9E2PZ82-F1
#
_cell.length_a   1.000
_cell.length_b   1.000
_cell.length_c   1.000
_cell.angle_alpha   90.00
_cell.angle_beta   90.00
_cell.angle_gamma   90.00
#
_symmetry.space_group_name_H-M   'P 1'
#
loop_
_entity.id
_entity.type
_entity.pdbx_description
1 polymer ?
#
loop_
_entity_poly.entity_id
_entity_poly.type
_entity_poly.pdbx_seq_one_letter_code
_entity_poly.pdbx_strand_id
1 'polypeptide(L)' 'MNTDLTFITNEEKQSLKERFEVLIKDTSFFDCLVGYFYSSGFHAIYHSLENTEKIRILIGISTSRHTFELLENAKKLKQQ' A
#
# COMPACT_ATOMS: atom_id res chain seq x y z
N MET A 1 7.18 17.59 -23.06
CA MET A 1 6.74 16.48 -22.19
C MET A 1 7.83 16.28 -21.16
N ASN A 2 7.51 16.41 -19.87
CA ASN A 2 8.48 16.20 -18.81
C ASN A 2 8.67 14.68 -18.63
N THR A 3 9.81 14.17 -19.09
CA THR A 3 10.18 12.75 -19.02
C THR A 3 10.98 12.44 -17.75
N ASP A 4 11.19 13.42 -16.88
CA ASP A 4 11.90 13.21 -15.63
C ASP A 4 11.02 12.43 -14.65
N LEU A 5 11.37 11.16 -14.46
CA LEU A 5 10.73 10.24 -13.51
C LEU A 5 11.53 10.16 -12.19
N THR A 6 12.49 11.05 -11.96
CA THR A 6 13.31 11.02 -10.74
C THR A 6 12.50 11.38 -9.51
N PHE A 7 11.52 12.27 -9.64
CA PHE A 7 10.69 12.76 -8.54
C PHE A 7 9.21 12.44 -8.76
N ILE A 8 8.48 12.23 -7.66
CA ILE A 8 7.04 12.07 -7.65
C ILE A 8 6.47 13.28 -6.91
N THR A 9 5.86 14.20 -7.65
CA THR A 9 5.40 15.49 -7.12
C THR A 9 3.91 15.49 -6.76
N ASN A 10 3.16 14.47 -7.19
CA ASN A 10 1.69 14.44 -7.12
C ASN A 10 0.99 15.57 -7.91
N GLU A 11 1.64 16.06 -8.97
CA GLU A 11 1.07 17.03 -9.89
C GLU A 11 0.60 16.33 -11.18
N GLU A 12 -0.57 16.73 -11.69
CA GLU A 12 -1.16 16.19 -12.92
C GLU A 12 -1.17 14.64 -13.00
N LYS A 13 -0.71 14.07 -14.12
CA LYS A 13 -0.62 12.61 -14.41
C LYS A 13 0.64 11.96 -13.82
N GLN A 14 1.25 12.57 -12.81
CA GLN A 14 2.43 12.06 -12.10
C GLN A 14 2.13 11.85 -10.61
N SER A 15 1.04 11.14 -10.33
CA SER A 15 0.72 10.78 -8.94
C SER A 15 1.52 9.57 -8.46
N LEU A 16 1.85 9.57 -7.17
CA LEU A 16 2.45 8.42 -6.49
C LEU A 16 1.58 7.16 -6.65
N LYS A 17 0.26 7.35 -6.61
CA LYS A 17 -0.74 6.28 -6.77
C LYS A 17 -0.61 5.59 -8.13
N GLU A 18 -0.71 6.34 -9.23
CA GLU A 18 -0.62 5.78 -10.59
C GLU A 18 0.72 5.07 -10.80
N ARG A 19 1.81 5.63 -10.29
CA ARG A 19 3.12 5.01 -10.40
C ARG A 19 3.22 3.73 -9.58
N PHE A 20 2.65 3.69 -8.38
CA PHE A 20 2.57 2.48 -7.56
C PHE A 20 1.74 1.42 -8.27
N GLU A 21 0.58 1.77 -8.82
CA GLU A 21 -0.28 0.83 -9.56
C GLU A 21 0.49 0.16 -10.70
N VAL A 22 1.25 0.93 -11.50
CA VAL A 22 2.07 0.35 -12.58
C VAL A 22 3.20 -0.53 -12.03
N LEU A 23 3.88 -0.12 -10.97
CA LEU A 23 5.05 -0.83 -10.44
C LEU A 23 4.70 -2.14 -9.72
N ILE A 24 3.55 -2.20 -9.05
CA ILE A 24 3.22 -3.32 -8.15
C ILE A 24 2.24 -4.32 -8.76
N LYS A 25 1.57 -3.99 -9.87
CA LYS A 25 0.49 -4.79 -10.49
C LYS A 25 0.85 -6.26 -10.71
N ASP A 26 2.08 -6.53 -11.14
CA ASP A 26 2.54 -7.87 -11.53
C ASP A 26 3.56 -8.44 -10.52
N THR A 27 3.53 -7.96 -9.27
CA THR A 27 4.47 -8.40 -8.24
C THR A 27 3.97 -9.66 -7.52
N SER A 28 4.80 -10.70 -7.45
CA SER A 28 4.53 -11.91 -6.65
C SER A 28 4.64 -11.65 -5.14
N PHE A 29 5.61 -10.82 -4.73
CA PHE A 29 5.88 -10.49 -3.33
C PHE A 29 5.94 -8.98 -3.14
N PHE A 30 5.03 -8.44 -2.33
CA PHE A 30 5.04 -7.03 -1.96
C PHE A 30 5.56 -6.88 -0.53
N ASP A 31 6.81 -6.45 -0.42
CA ASP A 31 7.49 -6.19 0.84
C ASP A 31 7.76 -4.69 0.97
N CYS A 32 7.20 -4.02 1.97
CA CYS A 32 7.44 -2.59 2.17
C CYS A 32 7.72 -2.21 3.63
N LEU A 33 8.57 -1.21 3.79
CA LEU A 33 8.85 -0.54 5.05
C LEU A 33 8.19 0.84 5.01
N VAL A 34 7.33 1.12 5.99
CA VAL A 34 6.62 2.41 6.08
C VAL A 34 6.80 3.00 7.47
N GLY A 35 6.98 4.31 7.56
CA GLY A 35 7.01 5.00 8.86
C GLY A 35 5.65 4.96 9.54
N TYR A 36 4.61 5.38 8.80
CA TYR A 36 3.23 5.36 9.26
C TYR A 36 2.36 4.57 8.30
N PHE A 37 1.41 3.81 8.84
CA PHE A 37 0.47 3.03 8.06
C PHE A 37 -0.97 3.46 8.32
N TYR A 38 -1.73 3.62 7.24
CA TYR A 38 -3.16 3.93 7.26
C TYR A 38 -3.89 3.04 6.26
N SER A 39 -5.01 2.46 6.70
CA SER A 39 -5.83 1.58 5.85
C SER A 39 -6.33 2.27 4.57
N SER A 40 -6.61 3.58 4.62
CA SER A 40 -7.09 4.36 3.48
C SER A 40 -6.07 4.41 2.33
N GLY A 41 -4.79 4.60 2.63
CA GLY A 41 -3.73 4.60 1.62
C GLY A 41 -3.54 3.22 0.99
N PHE A 42 -3.60 2.16 1.81
CA PHE A 42 -3.53 0.79 1.31
C PHE A 42 -4.74 0.44 0.43
N HIS A 43 -5.94 0.87 0.82
CA HIS A 43 -7.15 0.74 0.02
C HIS A 43 -7.09 1.51 -1.30
N ALA A 44 -6.27 2.56 -1.42
CA ALA A 44 -6.12 3.24 -2.71
C ALA A 44 -5.36 2.41 -3.76
N ILE A 45 -4.55 1.43 -3.33
CA ILE A 45 -3.67 0.65 -4.22
C ILE A 45 -3.99 -0.85 -4.23
N TYR A 46 -4.91 -1.33 -3.37
CA TYR A 46 -5.12 -2.77 -3.14
C TYR A 46 -5.48 -3.55 -4.41
N HIS A 47 -6.20 -2.95 -5.35
CA HIS A 47 -6.56 -3.60 -6.62
C HIS A 47 -5.32 -4.05 -7.41
N SER A 48 -4.22 -3.31 -7.32
CA SER A 48 -2.96 -3.70 -7.97
C SER A 48 -2.22 -4.81 -7.23
N LEU A 49 -2.67 -5.17 -6.02
CA LEU A 49 -2.08 -6.21 -5.18
C LEU A 49 -2.97 -7.46 -5.09
N GLU A 50 -4.09 -7.52 -5.81
CA GLU A 50 -5.03 -8.66 -5.75
C GLU A 50 -4.38 -9.99 -6.18
N ASN A 51 -3.48 -9.93 -7.16
CA ASN A 51 -2.74 -11.10 -7.65
C ASN A 51 -1.42 -11.35 -6.89
N THR A 52 -1.07 -10.51 -5.92
CA THR A 52 0.16 -10.68 -5.13
C THR A 52 0.02 -11.85 -4.17
N GLU A 53 0.93 -12.82 -4.28
CA GLU A 53 0.90 -14.04 -3.47
C GLU A 53 1.10 -13.75 -1.98
N LYS A 54 1.96 -12.78 -1.67
CA LYS A 54 2.24 -12.42 -0.28
C LYS A 54 2.59 -10.95 -0.12
N ILE A 55 1.95 -10.34 0.86
CA ILE A 55 2.13 -8.95 1.25
C ILE A 55 2.72 -8.92 2.66
N ARG A 56 3.86 -8.24 2.85
CA ARG A 56 4.45 -7.96 4.16
C ARG A 56 4.74 -6.47 4.29
N ILE A 57 4.21 -5.89 5.36
CA ILE A 57 4.37 -4.46 5.65
C ILE A 57 5.01 -4.35 7.02
N LEU A 58 6.20 -3.75 7.08
CA LEU A 58 6.86 -3.40 8.34
C LEU A 58 6.54 -1.94 8.67
N ILE A 59 5.85 -1.73 9.78
CA ILE A 59 5.46 -0.41 10.27
C ILE A 59 6.49 0.05 11.30
N GLY A 60 7.21 1.14 10.98
CA GLY A 60 8.33 1.60 11.78
C GLY A 60 7.93 2.41 13.01
N ILE A 61 6.99 3.35 12.86
CA ILE A 61 6.64 4.29 13.93
C ILE A 61 5.28 3.94 14.53
N SER A 62 4.19 4.14 13.76
CA SER A 62 2.85 3.86 14.27
C SER A 62 1.82 3.68 13.18
N THR A 63 0.63 3.25 13.59
CA THR A 63 -0.57 3.14 12.77
C THR A 63 -1.73 3.81 13.47
N SER A 64 -2.80 4.13 12.75
CA SER A 64 -4.01 4.65 13.39
C SER A 64 -4.72 3.58 14.23
N ARG A 65 -5.38 4.01 15.32
CA ARG A 65 -6.22 3.12 16.16
C ARG A 65 -7.27 2.40 15.33
N HIS A 66 -7.90 3.09 14.39
CA HIS A 66 -8.87 2.51 13.48
C HIS A 66 -8.26 1.36 12.66
N THR A 67 -7.06 1.55 12.11
CA THR A 67 -6.37 0.50 11.37
C THR A 67 -6.02 -0.70 12.27
N PHE A 68 -5.61 -0.44 13.51
CA PHE A 68 -5.36 -1.49 14.49
C PHE A 68 -6.62 -2.31 14.80
N GLU A 69 -7.75 -1.65 15.05
CA GLU A 69 -9.04 -2.32 15.31
C GLU A 69 -9.50 -3.17 14.11
N LEU A 70 -9.33 -2.67 12.88
CA LEU A 70 -9.62 -3.44 11.67
C LEU A 70 -8.75 -4.70 11.57
N LEU A 71 -7.45 -4.59 11.85
CA LEU A 71 -6.54 -5.74 11.84
C LEU A 71 -6.90 -6.78 12.90
N GLU A 72 -7.25 -6.35 14.11
CA GLU A 72 -7.66 -7.24 15.19
C GLU A 72 -8.97 -7.97 14.86
N ASN A 73 -9.95 -7.28 14.27
CA ASN A 73 -11.19 -7.90 13.83
C ASN A 73 -10.96 -8.91 12.70
N ALA A 74 -10.11 -8.58 11.73
CA ALA A 74 -9.74 -9.50 10.66
C ALA A 74 -9.05 -10.77 11.17
N LYS A 75 -8.17 -10.66 12.18
CA LYS A 75 -7.53 -11.83 12.81
C LYS A 75 -8.54 -12.76 13.48
N LYS A 76 -9.58 -12.21 14.13
CA LYS A 76 -10.64 -13.00 14.77
C LYS A 76 -11.48 -13.77 13.76
N LEU A 77 -11.85 -13.13 12.64
CA LEU A 77 -12.59 -13.78 11.55
C LEU A 77 -11.85 -14.97 10.95
N LYS A 78 -10.51 -14.90 10.89
CA LYS A 78 -9.67 -15.96 10.32
C LYS A 78 -9.53 -17.20 11.23
N GLN A 79 -9.98 -17.11 12.49
CA GLN A 79 -9.91 -18.19 13.48
C GLN A 79 -11.24 -18.91 13.67
N GLN A 80 -12.30 -18.47 12.97
CA GLN A 80 -13.60 -19.15 12.86
C GLN A 80 -13.65 -19.94 11.56
#